data_AF-A0A3M1YZQ1-F1
#
_entry.id   AF-A0A3M1YZQ1-F1
#
_cell.length_a   1.000
_cell.length_b   1.000
_cell.length_c   1.000
_cell.angle_alpha   90.00
_cell.angle_beta   90.00
_cell.angle_gamma   90.00
#
_symmetry.space_group_name_H-M   'P 1'
#
loop_
_entity.id
_entity.type
_entity.pdbx_description
1 polymer ?
#
loop_
_entity_poly.entity_id
_entity_poly.type
_entity_poly.pdbx_seq_one_letter_code
_entity_poly.pdbx_strand_id
1 'polypeptide(L)'
;MKLIFNIFFLTVLIGKISAQYFFDYSRAVKDTQTVFTYSFNLNVNGNELNNNFLHKVYKDGFAAPEDVREVYNRMPSVFSFGGDWNQHVFLSVPFSQNFVYRASLAIKVSDKQFFAGKLSKDVFGLFFLGNSNFLGQTIYAQNDDLKLITYQQAELGLNIDNGMGKKIGIYIGYLNANSYLQLQLNQSNFYTSVYGDTLKFHNEAAFFQTNPVSRFYENRGGGFSLSAFYQVDFFDYNSNKLNSSLTFQVSDLGQIKYYRVASSVAQKDILYTGLEIKDVFNYSSEYQNFTSDTLGFQTVYISKRIKLPTVFAVRYWQSYNSKFALNIQGYYRIQAYYKPLFTAEAQYKIHDMLTVKPSLGYGGWGTLQTGLLLSFRHSYIDLELGTYHAESWL
;
A
#
# COMPACT_ATOMS: atom_id res chain seq x y z
N MET A 1 31.40 6.78 -3.56
CA MET A 1 30.47 6.76 -4.71
C MET A 1 30.15 5.36 -5.23
N LYS A 2 31.14 4.51 -5.57
CA LYS A 2 30.88 3.11 -6.03
C LYS A 2 30.12 2.23 -5.03
N LEU A 3 30.32 2.43 -3.72
CA LEU A 3 29.60 1.68 -2.68
C LEU A 3 28.10 2.04 -2.60
N ILE A 4 27.76 3.32 -2.76
CA ILE A 4 26.36 3.82 -2.77
C ILE A 4 25.64 3.36 -4.04
N PHE A 5 26.35 3.34 -5.17
CA PHE A 5 25.83 2.83 -6.44
C PHE A 5 25.59 1.31 -6.39
N ASN A 6 26.46 0.56 -5.70
CA ASN A 6 26.30 -0.88 -5.50
C ASN A 6 25.18 -1.24 -4.51
N ILE A 7 24.93 -0.42 -3.47
CA ILE A 7 23.78 -0.60 -2.57
C ILE A 7 22.45 -0.35 -3.30
N PHE A 8 22.41 0.68 -4.17
CA PHE A 8 21.25 0.95 -5.02
C PHE A 8 20.99 -0.20 -6.03
N PHE A 9 22.04 -0.80 -6.58
CA PHE A 9 21.92 -1.95 -7.48
C PHE A 9 21.53 -3.25 -6.75
N LEU A 10 21.97 -3.45 -5.50
CA LEU A 10 21.54 -4.58 -4.67
C LEU A 10 20.04 -4.52 -4.37
N THR A 11 19.46 -3.33 -4.21
CA THR A 11 18.01 -3.18 -3.97
C THR A 11 17.14 -3.48 -5.19
N VAL A 12 17.70 -3.46 -6.41
CA VAL A 12 16.98 -3.85 -7.64
C VAL A 12 17.03 -5.38 -7.87
N LEU A 13 17.93 -6.10 -7.20
CA LEU A 13 18.16 -7.53 -7.41
C LEU A 13 17.57 -8.46 -6.34
N ILE A 14 16.99 -7.93 -5.26
CA ILE A 14 16.30 -8.75 -4.25
C ILE A 14 14.84 -8.91 -4.65
N GLY A 15 14.60 -9.78 -5.64
CA GLY A 15 13.27 -10.27 -5.96
C GLY A 15 12.70 -11.04 -4.77
N LYS A 16 11.46 -10.70 -4.39
CA LYS A 16 10.63 -11.29 -3.32
C LYS A 16 10.83 -10.67 -1.93
N ILE A 17 10.31 -9.46 -1.75
CA ILE A 17 9.99 -8.93 -0.42
C ILE A 17 8.59 -8.31 -0.47
N SER A 18 7.59 -9.08 -0.05
CA SER A 18 6.30 -8.54 0.37
C SER A 18 6.33 -8.43 1.89
N ALA A 19 6.39 -7.20 2.39
CA ALA A 19 6.45 -6.88 3.80
C ALA A 19 5.53 -5.70 4.07
N GLN A 20 4.48 -5.89 4.86
CA GLN A 20 3.79 -4.76 5.49
C GLN A 20 4.67 -4.24 6.62
N TYR A 21 5.51 -3.24 6.34
CA TYR A 21 6.29 -2.57 7.38
C TYR A 21 5.97 -1.10 7.38
N PHE A 22 5.47 -0.65 8.51
CA PHE A 22 5.23 0.75 8.75
C PHE A 22 6.43 1.33 9.48
N PHE A 23 6.91 2.49 9.02
CA PHE A 23 8.05 3.15 9.63
C PHE A 23 7.71 3.53 11.08
N ASP A 24 8.48 2.98 11.99
CA ASP A 24 8.37 3.26 13.41
C ASP A 24 9.34 4.37 13.80
N TYR A 25 8.82 5.59 13.95
CA TYR A 25 9.59 6.74 14.40
C TYR A 25 10.22 6.51 15.78
N SER A 26 9.56 5.76 16.66
CA SER A 26 10.04 5.55 18.03
C SER A 26 11.32 4.70 18.08
N ARG A 27 11.49 3.76 17.14
CA ARG A 27 12.73 2.98 16.97
C ARG A 27 13.82 3.75 16.24
N ALA A 28 13.45 4.62 15.30
CA ALA A 28 14.41 5.37 14.47
C ALA A 28 15.04 6.56 15.21
N VAL A 29 14.42 7.05 16.28
CA VAL A 29 14.95 8.16 17.08
C VAL A 29 15.80 7.63 18.22
N LYS A 30 17.07 8.03 18.26
CA LYS A 30 17.93 7.87 19.43
C LYS A 30 18.24 9.24 20.01
N ASP A 31 17.81 9.47 21.24
CA ASP A 31 17.83 10.81 21.87
C ASP A 31 19.24 11.31 22.22
N THR A 32 20.26 10.46 22.05
CA THR A 32 21.66 10.74 22.39
C THR A 32 22.61 10.64 21.20
N GLN A 33 22.14 10.19 20.03
CA GLN A 33 23.00 9.90 18.87
C GLN A 33 22.37 10.43 17.60
N THR A 34 23.22 10.90 16.68
CA THR A 34 22.79 11.15 15.31
C THR A 34 22.44 9.82 14.64
N VAL A 35 21.24 9.71 14.09
CA VAL A 35 20.78 8.51 13.38
C VAL A 35 20.50 8.86 11.93
N PHE A 36 21.12 8.09 11.03
CA PHE A 36 20.78 8.08 9.61
C PHE A 36 20.14 6.73 9.28
N THR A 37 18.96 6.77 8.67
CA THR A 37 18.23 5.58 8.24
C THR A 37 17.87 5.70 6.78
N TYR A 38 18.16 4.66 6.02
CA TYR A 38 17.58 4.42 4.71
C TYR A 38 16.65 3.21 4.83
N SER A 39 15.44 3.32 4.29
CA SER A 39 14.46 2.25 4.34
C SER A 39 13.73 2.14 3.02
N PHE A 40 13.48 0.89 2.64
CA PHE A 40 12.64 0.51 1.51
C PHE A 40 11.61 -0.48 2.03
N ASN A 41 10.34 -0.22 1.73
CA ASN A 41 9.25 -1.13 2.03
C ASN A 41 8.37 -1.32 0.80
N LEU A 42 8.02 -2.58 0.54
CA LEU A 42 7.02 -2.98 -0.45
C LEU A 42 6.02 -3.90 0.24
N ASN A 43 4.78 -3.45 0.28
CA ASN A 43 3.64 -4.15 0.82
C ASN A 43 2.65 -4.43 -0.31
N VAL A 44 2.25 -5.68 -0.48
CA VAL A 44 1.18 -6.10 -1.40
C VAL A 44 0.46 -7.23 -0.71
N ASN A 45 -0.87 -7.15 -0.58
CA ASN A 45 -1.68 -8.24 -0.05
C ASN A 45 -3.14 -8.17 -0.57
N GLY A 46 -3.82 -9.31 -0.59
CA GLY A 46 -5.24 -9.47 -0.87
C GLY A 46 -5.73 -10.78 -0.24
N ASN A 47 -6.95 -10.80 0.30
CA ASN A 47 -7.50 -11.95 1.02
C ASN A 47 -7.50 -13.20 0.12
N GLU A 48 -7.78 -13.04 -1.17
CA GLU A 48 -7.95 -14.14 -2.13
C GLU A 48 -6.93 -14.09 -3.28
N LEU A 49 -6.21 -12.97 -3.40
CA LEU A 49 -5.09 -12.85 -4.33
C LEU A 49 -3.83 -13.35 -3.63
N ASN A 50 -3.57 -14.67 -3.74
CA ASN A 50 -2.37 -15.24 -3.15
C ASN A 50 -1.10 -14.64 -3.77
N ASN A 51 0.01 -14.70 -3.02
CA ASN A 51 1.28 -14.11 -3.45
C ASN A 51 1.82 -14.73 -4.75
N ASN A 52 1.46 -15.98 -5.05
CA ASN A 52 1.83 -16.64 -6.30
C ASN A 52 1.13 -16.00 -7.50
N PHE A 53 -0.17 -15.77 -7.40
CA PHE A 53 -0.98 -15.09 -8.42
C PHE A 53 -0.46 -13.67 -8.66
N LEU A 54 -0.29 -12.89 -7.60
CA LEU A 54 0.24 -11.53 -7.67
C LEU A 54 1.64 -11.50 -8.31
N HIS A 55 2.50 -12.46 -7.98
CA HIS A 55 3.82 -12.59 -8.58
C HIS A 55 3.74 -12.90 -10.08
N LYS A 56 2.91 -13.88 -10.50
CA LYS A 56 2.75 -14.22 -11.93
C LYS A 56 2.24 -13.02 -12.73
N VAL A 57 1.21 -12.34 -12.23
CA VAL A 57 0.66 -11.14 -12.89
C VAL A 57 1.71 -10.02 -12.96
N TYR A 58 2.43 -9.76 -11.87
CA TYR A 58 3.39 -8.66 -11.83
C TYR A 58 4.66 -8.92 -12.65
N LYS A 59 5.23 -10.12 -12.54
CA LYS A 59 6.53 -10.46 -13.15
C LYS A 59 6.39 -10.99 -14.56
N ASP A 60 5.43 -11.89 -14.77
CA ASP A 60 5.28 -12.61 -16.03
C ASP A 60 4.27 -11.90 -16.95
N GLY A 61 3.56 -10.89 -16.43
CA GLY A 61 2.52 -10.13 -17.15
C GLY A 61 1.27 -10.96 -17.46
N PHE A 62 1.23 -12.20 -17.00
CA PHE A 62 0.19 -13.17 -17.34
C PHE A 62 0.03 -14.19 -16.20
N ALA A 63 -1.22 -14.46 -15.81
CA ALA A 63 -1.56 -15.60 -14.97
C ALA A 63 -2.24 -16.66 -15.84
N ALA A 64 -1.89 -17.95 -15.65
CA ALA A 64 -2.51 -19.01 -16.42
C ALA A 64 -4.03 -19.06 -16.14
N PRO A 65 -4.88 -19.43 -17.11
CA PRO A 65 -6.33 -19.49 -16.92
C PRO A 65 -6.74 -20.36 -15.72
N GLU A 66 -5.99 -21.42 -15.43
CA GLU A 66 -6.21 -22.30 -14.29
C GLU A 66 -5.97 -21.56 -12.96
N ASP A 67 -4.90 -20.76 -12.87
CA ASP A 67 -4.60 -19.93 -11.69
C ASP A 67 -5.72 -18.90 -11.46
N VAL A 68 -6.16 -18.25 -12.54
CA VAL A 68 -7.25 -17.26 -12.49
C VAL A 68 -8.55 -17.92 -11.99
N ARG A 69 -8.91 -19.09 -12.52
CA ARG A 69 -10.12 -19.81 -12.10
C ARG A 69 -10.04 -20.26 -10.65
N GLU A 70 -8.87 -20.72 -10.19
CA GLU A 70 -8.67 -21.14 -8.80
C GLU A 70 -8.86 -19.96 -7.83
N VAL A 71 -8.37 -18.78 -8.19
CA VAL A 71 -8.59 -17.53 -7.44
C VAL A 71 -10.06 -17.11 -7.50
N TYR A 72 -10.65 -17.06 -8.68
CA TYR A 72 -12.05 -16.68 -8.89
C TYR A 72 -13.02 -17.56 -8.08
N ASN A 73 -12.83 -18.87 -8.09
CA ASN A 73 -13.74 -19.80 -7.41
C ASN A 73 -13.75 -19.61 -5.88
N ARG A 74 -12.61 -19.21 -5.29
CA ARG A 74 -12.47 -18.96 -3.84
C ARG A 74 -12.80 -17.52 -3.44
N MET A 75 -12.95 -16.62 -4.42
CA MET A 75 -13.23 -15.21 -4.20
C MET A 75 -14.64 -15.00 -3.62
N PRO A 76 -14.80 -14.20 -2.55
CA PRO A 76 -16.11 -13.76 -2.07
C PRO A 76 -16.75 -12.81 -3.09
N SER A 77 -18.04 -12.51 -2.92
CA SER A 77 -18.77 -11.59 -3.82
C SER A 77 -18.11 -10.22 -3.94
N VAL A 78 -17.48 -9.73 -2.88
CA VAL A 78 -16.69 -8.50 -2.85
C VAL A 78 -15.42 -8.76 -2.06
N PHE A 79 -14.28 -8.39 -2.63
CA PHE A 79 -12.98 -8.52 -2.00
C PHE A 79 -12.24 -7.19 -1.95
N SER A 80 -11.17 -7.15 -1.18
CA SER A 80 -10.29 -5.98 -1.08
C SER A 80 -8.84 -6.42 -1.17
N PHE A 81 -8.06 -5.61 -1.86
CA PHE A 81 -6.63 -5.82 -2.03
C PHE A 81 -5.93 -4.46 -2.01
N GLY A 82 -4.63 -4.46 -1.82
CA GLY A 82 -3.87 -3.23 -1.88
C GLY A 82 -2.42 -3.44 -1.55
N GLY A 83 -1.72 -2.33 -1.54
CA GLY A 83 -0.32 -2.30 -1.27
C GLY A 83 0.23 -0.90 -1.22
N ASP A 84 1.44 -0.81 -0.72
CA ASP A 84 2.20 0.41 -0.70
C ASP A 84 3.67 0.13 -1.00
N TRP A 85 4.28 1.08 -1.68
CA TRP A 85 5.71 1.14 -1.87
C TRP A 85 6.20 2.43 -1.25
N ASN A 86 7.18 2.32 -0.34
CA ASN A 86 7.67 3.45 0.44
C ASN A 86 9.18 3.36 0.56
N GLN A 87 9.86 4.35 0.00
CA GLN A 87 11.30 4.53 0.14
C GLN A 87 11.55 5.83 0.86
N HIS A 88 12.40 5.83 1.89
CA HIS A 88 12.74 7.08 2.57
C HIS A 88 14.15 7.11 3.14
N VAL A 89 14.62 8.34 3.31
CA VAL A 89 15.80 8.70 4.08
C VAL A 89 15.34 9.49 5.30
N PHE A 90 15.86 9.13 6.47
CA PHE A 90 15.58 9.77 7.73
C PHE A 90 16.89 10.16 8.42
N LEU A 91 16.96 11.39 8.91
CA LEU A 91 18.07 11.89 9.72
C LEU A 91 17.50 12.47 11.01
N SER A 92 18.02 12.03 12.15
CA SER A 92 17.71 12.62 13.46
C SER A 92 19.01 13.09 14.12
N VAL A 93 19.03 14.35 14.58
CA VAL A 93 20.19 14.97 15.23
C VAL A 93 19.77 15.48 16.61
N PRO A 94 20.35 14.98 17.70
CA PRO A 94 20.10 15.50 19.04
C PRO A 94 20.69 16.91 19.18
N PHE A 95 19.92 17.84 19.75
CA PHE A 95 20.37 19.22 20.01
C PHE A 95 20.28 19.63 21.49
N SER A 96 19.56 18.85 22.31
CA SER A 96 19.58 18.98 23.77
C SER A 96 19.79 17.61 24.40
N GLN A 97 20.75 17.50 25.32
CA GLN A 97 21.05 16.28 26.05
C GLN A 97 20.94 16.47 27.57
N ASN A 98 20.19 17.49 28.02
CA ASN A 98 19.97 17.73 29.44
C ASN A 98 19.28 16.54 30.09
N PHE A 99 19.67 16.21 31.34
CA PHE A 99 19.17 15.05 32.08
C PHE A 99 17.63 15.00 32.21
N VAL A 100 16.98 16.17 32.21
CA VAL A 100 15.53 16.31 32.38
C VAL A 100 14.78 16.21 31.04
N TYR A 101 15.36 16.69 29.95
CA TYR A 101 14.74 16.66 28.62
C TYR A 101 15.80 16.53 27.53
N ARG A 102 15.74 15.40 26.81
CA ARG A 102 16.49 15.18 25.57
C ARG A 102 15.61 15.56 24.39
N ALA A 103 16.18 16.26 23.43
CA ALA A 103 15.45 16.68 22.24
C ALA A 103 16.28 16.47 20.97
N SER A 104 15.61 16.01 19.91
CA SER A 104 16.21 15.83 18.59
C SER A 104 15.35 16.46 17.50
N LEU A 105 16.03 17.05 16.53
CA LEU A 105 15.43 17.51 15.29
C LEU A 105 15.56 16.39 14.26
N ALA A 106 14.50 16.13 13.51
CA ALA A 106 14.47 15.07 12.52
C ALA A 106 14.00 15.60 11.16
N ILE A 107 14.59 15.08 10.09
CA ILE A 107 14.19 15.33 8.71
C ILE A 107 13.93 13.97 8.05
N LYS A 108 12.80 13.85 7.35
CA LYS A 108 12.47 12.66 6.56
C LYS A 108 12.10 13.06 5.15
N VAL A 109 12.71 12.42 4.15
CA VAL A 109 12.30 12.57 2.76
C VAL A 109 11.89 11.20 2.23
N SER A 110 10.68 11.10 1.68
CA SER A 110 10.09 9.84 1.23
C SER A 110 9.53 9.96 -0.17
N ASP A 111 9.61 8.87 -0.93
CA ASP A 111 8.77 8.61 -2.09
C ASP A 111 7.77 7.52 -1.73
N LYS A 112 6.49 7.78 -2.00
CA LYS A 112 5.39 6.93 -1.59
C LYS A 112 4.48 6.65 -2.76
N GLN A 113 4.16 5.38 -2.95
CA GLN A 113 3.10 4.92 -3.81
C GLN A 113 2.15 4.05 -3.01
N PHE A 114 0.86 4.23 -3.25
CA PHE A 114 -0.19 3.51 -2.56
C PHE A 114 -1.23 3.09 -3.58
N PHE A 115 -1.60 1.82 -3.57
CA PHE A 115 -2.74 1.34 -4.34
C PHE A 115 -3.68 0.55 -3.43
N ALA A 116 -4.97 0.64 -3.71
CA ALA A 116 -5.95 -0.20 -3.05
C ALA A 116 -7.17 -0.37 -3.93
N GLY A 117 -7.80 -1.52 -3.80
CA GLY A 117 -8.98 -1.91 -4.53
C GLY A 117 -10.02 -2.53 -3.63
N LYS A 118 -11.28 -2.21 -3.91
CA LYS A 118 -12.44 -2.98 -3.49
C LYS A 118 -13.18 -3.35 -4.77
N LEU A 119 -13.24 -4.63 -5.08
CA LEU A 119 -13.80 -5.12 -6.33
C LEU A 119 -14.80 -6.25 -6.07
N SER A 120 -15.82 -6.36 -6.92
CA SER A 120 -16.72 -7.49 -6.99
C SER A 120 -16.04 -8.66 -7.70
N LYS A 121 -16.44 -9.87 -7.32
CA LYS A 121 -16.03 -11.11 -7.99
C LYS A 121 -16.30 -11.05 -9.48
N ASP A 122 -17.44 -10.48 -9.84
CA ASP A 122 -17.94 -10.31 -11.20
C ASP A 122 -17.01 -9.42 -12.03
N VAL A 123 -16.54 -8.28 -11.49
CA VAL A 123 -15.56 -7.42 -12.18
C VAL A 123 -14.22 -8.12 -12.34
N PHE A 124 -13.75 -8.84 -11.30
CA PHE A 124 -12.53 -9.63 -11.41
C PHE A 124 -12.65 -10.70 -12.50
N GLY A 125 -13.75 -11.44 -12.52
CA GLY A 125 -13.98 -12.46 -13.54
C GLY A 125 -14.08 -11.85 -14.93
N LEU A 126 -14.77 -10.72 -15.11
CA LEU A 126 -14.82 -10.04 -16.41
C LEU A 126 -13.42 -9.63 -16.88
N PHE A 127 -12.58 -9.09 -15.99
CA PHE A 127 -11.23 -8.62 -16.33
C PHE A 127 -10.27 -9.77 -16.69
N PHE A 128 -10.26 -10.86 -15.92
CA PHE A 128 -9.28 -11.94 -16.10
C PHE A 128 -9.79 -13.15 -16.90
N LEU A 129 -11.09 -13.45 -16.85
CA LEU A 129 -11.71 -14.57 -17.55
C LEU A 129 -12.47 -14.15 -18.81
N GLY A 130 -12.69 -12.84 -18.99
CA GLY A 130 -13.48 -12.30 -20.09
C GLY A 130 -14.98 -12.58 -19.96
N ASN A 131 -15.75 -12.03 -20.90
CA ASN A 131 -17.22 -12.12 -20.91
C ASN A 131 -17.77 -13.50 -21.29
N SER A 132 -16.97 -14.35 -21.96
CA SER A 132 -17.39 -15.70 -22.38
C SER A 132 -17.81 -16.60 -21.20
N ASN A 133 -17.28 -16.37 -20.01
CA ASN A 133 -17.66 -17.10 -18.80
C ASN A 133 -19.00 -16.64 -18.20
N PHE A 134 -19.62 -15.60 -18.77
CA PHE A 134 -20.86 -14.97 -18.30
C PHE A 134 -21.95 -14.97 -19.37
N LEU A 135 -21.90 -15.90 -20.33
CA LEU A 135 -22.94 -16.07 -21.36
C LEU A 135 -24.32 -16.28 -20.71
N GLY A 136 -25.30 -15.46 -21.11
CA GLY A 136 -26.64 -15.46 -20.55
C GLY A 136 -26.77 -14.79 -19.18
N GLN A 137 -25.69 -14.25 -18.62
CA GLN A 137 -25.67 -13.65 -17.29
C GLN A 137 -25.46 -12.13 -17.35
N THR A 138 -25.96 -11.45 -16.31
CA THR A 138 -25.66 -10.04 -16.05
C THR A 138 -24.64 -9.97 -14.93
N ILE A 139 -23.47 -9.42 -15.24
CA ILE A 139 -22.40 -9.09 -14.32
C ILE A 139 -22.75 -7.78 -13.63
N TYR A 140 -22.62 -7.73 -12.31
CA TYR A 140 -22.87 -6.51 -11.54
C TYR A 140 -21.57 -5.95 -10.95
N ALA A 141 -21.29 -4.71 -11.30
CA ALA A 141 -20.19 -3.91 -10.78
C ALA A 141 -20.79 -2.85 -9.85
N GLN A 142 -20.78 -3.14 -8.54
CA GLN A 142 -21.46 -2.34 -7.53
C GLN A 142 -20.48 -1.86 -6.45
N ASN A 143 -20.28 -0.55 -6.40
CA ASN A 143 -19.36 0.11 -5.47
C ASN A 143 -17.92 -0.41 -5.58
N ASP A 144 -17.48 -0.69 -6.80
CA ASP A 144 -16.09 -1.04 -7.10
C ASP A 144 -15.26 0.23 -7.12
N ASP A 145 -14.10 0.20 -6.48
CA ASP A 145 -13.20 1.34 -6.40
C ASP A 145 -11.75 0.89 -6.43
N LEU A 146 -11.00 1.39 -7.41
CA LEU A 146 -9.57 1.21 -7.55
C LEU A 146 -8.91 2.56 -7.44
N LYS A 147 -7.87 2.67 -6.61
CA LYS A 147 -7.08 3.89 -6.46
C LYS A 147 -5.59 3.59 -6.51
N LEU A 148 -4.86 4.51 -7.12
CA LEU A 148 -3.41 4.61 -7.11
C LEU A 148 -3.04 6.06 -6.80
N ILE A 149 -2.16 6.25 -5.83
CA ILE A 149 -1.72 7.54 -5.34
C ILE A 149 -0.20 7.51 -5.28
N THR A 150 0.48 8.48 -5.88
CA THR A 150 1.93 8.62 -5.80
C THR A 150 2.31 10.04 -5.43
N TYR A 151 3.23 10.19 -4.46
CA TYR A 151 3.66 11.48 -3.96
C TYR A 151 5.01 11.38 -3.25
N GLN A 152 5.75 12.49 -3.28
CA GLN A 152 6.92 12.66 -2.42
C GLN A 152 6.52 13.44 -1.17
N GLN A 153 7.18 13.14 -0.06
CA GLN A 153 6.92 13.76 1.24
C GLN A 153 8.24 14.21 1.86
N ALA A 154 8.29 15.47 2.29
CA ALA A 154 9.37 16.01 3.10
C ALA A 154 8.81 16.41 4.46
N GLU A 155 9.28 15.77 5.53
CA GLU A 155 8.87 16.02 6.90
C GLU A 155 9.99 16.65 7.72
N LEU A 156 9.61 17.61 8.56
CA LEU A 156 10.42 18.12 9.65
C LEU A 156 9.75 17.69 10.96
N GLY A 157 10.53 17.13 11.89
CA GLY A 157 10.01 16.65 13.16
C GLY A 157 10.84 17.05 14.36
N LEU A 158 10.17 17.10 15.50
CA LEU A 158 10.76 17.29 16.81
C LEU A 158 10.43 16.07 17.67
N ASN A 159 11.45 15.50 18.31
CA ASN A 159 11.27 14.46 19.31
C ASN A 159 11.74 14.96 20.67
N ILE A 160 10.99 14.61 21.70
CA ILE A 160 11.27 14.95 23.09
C ILE A 160 11.18 13.67 23.91
N ASP A 161 12.24 13.40 24.68
CA ASP A 161 12.30 12.34 25.68
C ASP A 161 12.54 13.00 27.04
N ASN A 162 11.66 12.73 27.99
CA ASN A 162 11.72 13.33 29.33
C ASN A 162 12.68 12.61 30.29
N GLY A 163 13.46 11.63 29.80
CA GLY A 163 14.39 10.84 30.61
C GLY A 163 13.72 9.86 31.58
N MET A 164 12.41 9.95 31.78
CA MET A 164 11.60 9.16 32.71
C MET A 164 10.74 8.12 31.96
N GLY A 165 11.22 7.65 30.81
CA GLY A 165 10.51 6.65 30.00
C GLY A 165 9.29 7.19 29.27
N LYS A 166 9.21 8.48 28.95
CA LYS A 166 8.17 9.00 28.04
C LYS A 166 8.80 9.71 26.87
N LYS A 167 8.35 9.35 25.67
CA LYS A 167 8.83 9.96 24.42
C LYS A 167 7.66 10.44 23.60
N ILE A 168 7.79 11.62 23.01
CA ILE A 168 6.82 12.17 22.05
C ILE A 168 7.58 12.64 20.81
N GLY A 169 7.02 12.36 19.64
CA GLY A 169 7.51 12.91 18.38
C GLY A 169 6.37 13.49 17.57
N ILE A 170 6.61 14.65 16.95
CA ILE A 170 5.66 15.31 16.06
C ILE A 170 6.39 15.70 14.79
N TYR A 171 5.78 15.40 13.65
CA TYR A 171 6.35 15.57 12.31
C TYR A 171 5.33 16.27 11.42
N ILE A 172 5.72 17.38 10.81
CA ILE A 172 4.92 18.12 9.85
C ILE A 172 5.54 17.93 8.48
N GLY A 173 4.73 17.50 7.51
CA GLY A 173 5.17 17.18 6.17
C GLY A 173 4.54 18.06 5.10
N TYR A 174 5.35 18.44 4.12
CA TYR A 174 4.89 18.92 2.82
C TYR A 174 4.82 17.75 1.83
N LEU A 175 3.76 17.72 1.02
CA LEU A 175 3.51 16.67 0.03
C LEU A 175 3.59 17.25 -1.38
N ASN A 176 4.50 16.70 -2.19
CA ASN A 176 4.57 16.95 -3.63
C ASN A 176 3.76 15.86 -4.34
N ALA A 177 2.60 16.22 -4.87
CA ALA A 177 1.72 15.26 -5.54
C ALA A 177 2.27 14.93 -6.93
N ASN A 178 2.43 13.64 -7.26
CA ASN A 178 2.95 13.22 -8.56
C ASN A 178 1.83 12.68 -9.46
N SER A 179 1.25 11.53 -9.11
CA SER A 179 0.19 10.91 -9.90
C SER A 179 -0.96 10.40 -9.06
N TYR A 180 -2.14 10.45 -9.67
CA TYR A 180 -3.38 9.97 -9.09
C TYR A 180 -4.21 9.30 -10.18
N LEU A 181 -4.67 8.09 -9.88
CA LEU A 181 -5.63 7.35 -10.69
C LEU A 181 -6.71 6.82 -9.76
N GLN A 182 -7.97 7.00 -10.13
CA GLN A 182 -9.09 6.36 -9.45
C GLN A 182 -10.14 5.93 -10.48
N LEU A 183 -10.59 4.69 -10.37
CA LEU A 183 -11.74 4.16 -11.11
C LEU A 183 -12.83 3.78 -10.10
N GLN A 184 -14.01 4.35 -10.27
CA GLN A 184 -15.19 4.04 -9.46
C GLN A 184 -16.29 3.51 -10.36
N LEU A 185 -16.82 2.32 -10.07
CA LEU A 185 -18.02 1.76 -10.71
C LEU A 185 -19.11 1.70 -9.64
N ASN A 186 -20.11 2.59 -9.74
CA ASN A 186 -21.14 2.73 -8.72
C ASN A 186 -22.24 1.68 -8.92
N GLN A 187 -22.93 1.77 -10.06
CA GLN A 187 -24.02 0.89 -10.47
C GLN A 187 -23.83 0.56 -11.94
N SER A 188 -22.82 -0.24 -12.25
CA SER A 188 -22.60 -0.71 -13.63
C SER A 188 -23.07 -2.15 -13.76
N ASN A 189 -23.68 -2.49 -14.88
CA ASN A 189 -24.04 -3.86 -15.22
C ASN A 189 -23.67 -4.18 -16.66
N PHE A 190 -23.27 -5.43 -16.88
CA PHE A 190 -22.81 -5.92 -18.15
C PHE A 190 -23.45 -7.27 -18.45
N TYR A 191 -24.29 -7.33 -19.46
CA TYR A 191 -24.96 -8.55 -19.90
C TYR A 191 -24.36 -9.04 -21.21
N THR A 192 -24.12 -10.35 -21.28
CA THR A 192 -23.69 -11.04 -22.51
C THR A 192 -24.76 -12.03 -22.93
N SER A 193 -25.22 -11.95 -24.18
CA SER A 193 -26.17 -12.92 -24.75
C SER A 193 -25.56 -14.32 -24.81
N VAL A 194 -26.41 -15.35 -24.68
CA VAL A 194 -26.01 -16.76 -24.80
C VAL A 194 -25.37 -17.05 -26.16
N TYR A 195 -25.80 -16.35 -27.21
CA TYR A 195 -25.30 -16.53 -28.57
C TYR A 195 -24.07 -15.66 -28.88
N GLY A 196 -23.61 -14.83 -27.93
CA GLY A 196 -22.48 -13.91 -28.12
C GLY A 196 -22.73 -12.77 -29.12
N ASP A 197 -23.96 -12.65 -29.62
CA ASP A 197 -24.40 -11.67 -30.61
C ASP A 197 -24.73 -10.31 -29.99
N THR A 198 -25.05 -10.27 -28.70
CA THR A 198 -25.50 -9.06 -28.01
C THR A 198 -24.74 -8.82 -26.72
N LEU A 199 -24.23 -7.59 -26.53
CA LEU A 199 -23.73 -7.07 -25.27
C LEU A 199 -24.59 -5.87 -24.85
N LYS A 200 -25.04 -5.85 -23.59
CA LYS A 200 -25.69 -4.69 -22.99
C LYS A 200 -24.84 -4.20 -21.84
N PHE A 201 -24.54 -2.91 -21.83
CA PHE A 201 -23.74 -2.28 -20.81
C PHE A 201 -24.45 -1.05 -20.29
N HIS A 202 -24.89 -1.10 -19.04
CA HIS A 202 -25.27 0.08 -18.29
C HIS A 202 -24.06 0.49 -17.46
N ASN A 203 -23.60 1.73 -17.61
CA ASN A 203 -22.45 2.22 -16.88
C ASN A 203 -22.80 3.45 -16.07
N GLU A 204 -22.43 3.40 -14.79
CA GLU A 204 -22.26 4.57 -13.95
C GLU A 204 -20.83 4.51 -13.39
N ALA A 205 -19.89 5.08 -14.15
CA ALA A 205 -18.48 5.09 -13.79
C ALA A 205 -17.91 6.50 -13.72
N ALA A 206 -16.97 6.67 -12.79
CA ALA A 206 -16.13 7.85 -12.71
C ALA A 206 -14.66 7.43 -12.77
N PHE A 207 -13.95 8.02 -13.72
CA PHE A 207 -12.51 7.83 -13.89
C PHE A 207 -11.79 9.15 -13.66
N PHE A 208 -10.82 9.13 -12.74
CA PHE A 208 -10.01 10.27 -12.39
C PHE A 208 -8.56 9.96 -12.67
N GLN A 209 -7.90 10.79 -13.46
CA GLN A 209 -6.49 10.57 -13.81
C GLN A 209 -5.72 11.89 -13.94
N THR A 210 -4.54 11.94 -13.32
CA THR A 210 -3.50 12.92 -13.69
C THR A 210 -2.69 12.40 -14.87
N ASN A 211 -2.21 13.29 -15.75
CA ASN A 211 -1.50 12.94 -17.01
C ASN A 211 -0.56 11.70 -16.89
N PRO A 212 -0.78 10.60 -17.65
CA PRO A 212 -0.05 9.35 -17.47
C PRO A 212 1.47 9.42 -17.64
N VAL A 213 2.00 10.44 -18.34
CA VAL A 213 3.44 10.65 -18.49
C VAL A 213 3.90 11.60 -17.38
N SER A 214 4.29 11.09 -16.21
CA SER A 214 4.89 11.90 -15.14
C SER A 214 6.33 11.52 -14.87
N ARG A 215 7.23 12.51 -14.87
CA ARG A 215 8.57 12.34 -14.29
C ARG A 215 8.46 12.33 -12.77
N PHE A 216 9.41 11.68 -12.10
CA PHE A 216 9.49 11.60 -10.64
C PHE A 216 9.40 12.99 -9.94
N TYR A 217 9.94 14.04 -10.56
CA TYR A 217 10.00 15.40 -9.99
C TYR A 217 8.84 16.32 -10.37
N GLU A 218 7.85 15.84 -11.14
CA GLU A 218 6.72 16.70 -11.51
C GLU A 218 5.82 16.99 -10.31
N ASN A 219 5.49 18.26 -10.13
CA ASN A 219 4.47 18.70 -9.17
C ASN A 219 3.13 18.82 -9.89
N ARG A 220 2.14 18.06 -9.43
CA ARG A 220 0.76 18.12 -9.91
C ARG A 220 -0.23 18.43 -8.81
N GLY A 221 0.27 18.97 -7.72
CA GLY A 221 -0.49 19.15 -6.51
C GLY A 221 0.40 19.39 -5.31
N GLY A 222 -0.24 19.89 -4.27
CA GLY A 222 0.37 20.13 -2.98
C GLY A 222 -0.50 19.56 -1.88
N GLY A 223 0.14 19.17 -0.78
CA GLY A 223 -0.56 18.71 0.39
C GLY A 223 0.26 18.90 1.66
N PHE A 224 -0.34 18.51 2.77
CA PHE A 224 0.32 18.48 4.06
C PHE A 224 0.01 17.17 4.77
N SER A 225 0.91 16.76 5.66
CA SER A 225 0.74 15.63 6.55
C SER A 225 1.19 15.96 7.96
N LEU A 226 0.59 15.27 8.92
CA LEU A 226 1.01 15.23 10.32
C LEU A 226 1.26 13.77 10.68
N SER A 227 2.43 13.50 11.24
CA SER A 227 2.75 12.22 11.87
C SER A 227 3.15 12.48 13.32
N ALA A 228 2.71 11.64 14.24
CA ALA A 228 3.04 11.78 15.64
C ALA A 228 3.09 10.44 16.35
N PHE A 229 3.91 10.33 17.38
CA PHE A 229 3.93 9.18 18.26
C PHE A 229 4.05 9.62 19.72
N TYR A 230 3.53 8.77 20.61
CA TYR A 230 3.72 8.87 22.04
C TYR A 230 4.06 7.47 22.58
N GLN A 231 5.19 7.36 23.26
CA GLN A 231 5.69 6.13 23.86
C GLN A 231 5.81 6.29 25.37
N VAL A 232 5.41 5.25 26.10
CA VAL A 232 5.64 5.10 27.53
C VAL A 232 6.39 3.80 27.77
N ASP A 233 7.55 3.89 28.40
CA ASP A 233 8.37 2.77 28.82
C ASP A 233 8.02 2.42 30.28
N PHE A 234 7.90 1.13 30.56
CA PHE A 234 7.61 0.61 31.90
C PHE A 234 8.84 -0.10 32.46
N PHE A 235 9.05 0.09 33.76
CA PHE A 235 10.06 -0.63 34.53
C PHE A 235 9.50 -1.98 34.98
N ASP A 236 10.33 -3.01 34.89
CA ASP A 236 10.11 -4.23 35.65
C ASP A 236 10.69 -4.09 37.03
N TYR A 237 9.80 -4.21 38.02
CA TYR A 237 10.08 -4.05 39.44
C TYR A 237 11.15 -5.02 39.94
N ASN A 238 11.27 -6.20 39.32
CA ASN A 238 12.23 -7.23 39.73
C ASN A 238 13.63 -7.02 39.14
N SER A 239 13.74 -6.37 37.97
CA SER A 239 15.02 -6.19 37.26
C SER A 239 15.55 -4.76 37.28
N ASN A 240 14.77 -3.78 37.79
CA ASN A 240 15.07 -2.35 37.76
C ASN A 240 15.48 -1.84 36.36
N LYS A 241 14.98 -2.50 35.32
CA LYS A 241 15.26 -2.19 33.93
C LYS A 241 13.96 -1.88 33.21
N LEU A 242 14.02 -0.89 32.31
CA LEU A 242 12.98 -0.69 31.31
C LEU A 242 12.94 -1.93 30.43
N ASN A 243 11.86 -2.70 30.55
CA ASN A 243 11.72 -3.94 29.81
C ASN A 243 10.44 -3.99 28.99
N SER A 244 9.61 -2.95 29.01
CA SER A 244 8.48 -2.82 28.09
C SER A 244 8.20 -1.41 27.67
N SER A 245 7.49 -1.27 26.57
CA SER A 245 7.04 0.02 26.03
C SER A 245 5.67 -0.13 25.37
N LEU A 246 4.81 0.86 25.59
CA LEU A 246 3.54 1.05 24.88
C LEU A 246 3.65 2.30 24.00
N THR A 247 3.44 2.15 22.71
CA THR A 247 3.55 3.22 21.71
C THR A 247 2.23 3.40 20.99
N PHE A 248 1.74 4.64 20.97
CA PHE A 248 0.64 5.10 20.13
C PHE A 248 1.23 5.90 18.99
N GLN A 249 0.79 5.64 17.76
CA GLN A 249 1.29 6.34 16.58
C GLN A 249 0.16 6.67 15.61
N VAL A 250 0.22 7.87 15.07
CA VAL A 250 -0.52 8.29 13.87
C VAL A 250 0.48 8.69 12.81
N SER A 251 0.25 8.31 11.55
CA SER A 251 1.11 8.77 10.46
C SER A 251 0.32 9.07 9.22
N ASP A 252 0.82 10.04 8.46
CA ASP A 252 0.20 10.51 7.23
C ASP A 252 -1.24 11.01 7.47
N LEU A 253 -1.50 11.70 8.59
CA LEU A 253 -2.76 12.41 8.80
C LEU A 253 -2.75 13.69 7.97
N GLY A 254 -3.53 13.74 6.91
CA GLY A 254 -3.56 14.92 6.05
C GLY A 254 -4.27 14.71 4.74
N GLN A 255 -3.96 15.57 3.77
CA GLN A 255 -4.61 15.57 2.46
C GLN A 255 -3.68 16.11 1.38
N ILE A 256 -3.95 15.67 0.14
CA ILE A 256 -3.30 16.15 -1.08
C ILE A 256 -4.38 16.80 -1.96
N LYS A 257 -4.09 17.97 -2.52
CA LYS A 257 -4.88 18.57 -3.60
C LYS A 257 -4.13 18.40 -4.92
N TYR A 258 -4.70 17.58 -5.81
CA TYR A 258 -4.26 17.45 -7.19
C TYR A 258 -4.88 18.54 -8.07
N TYR A 259 -4.08 19.04 -9.02
CA TYR A 259 -4.47 20.01 -10.02
C TYR A 259 -4.65 19.33 -11.39
N ARG A 260 -5.59 19.84 -12.20
CA ARG A 260 -5.83 19.37 -13.58
C ARG A 260 -6.02 17.84 -13.67
N VAL A 261 -6.82 17.30 -12.77
CA VAL A 261 -7.23 15.88 -12.82
C VAL A 261 -8.28 15.76 -13.92
N ALA A 262 -8.02 14.93 -14.93
CA ALA A 262 -9.03 14.53 -15.89
C ALA A 262 -10.10 13.73 -15.16
N SER A 263 -11.35 14.18 -15.24
CA SER A 263 -12.53 13.55 -14.68
C SER A 263 -13.42 13.15 -15.83
N SER A 264 -13.47 11.86 -16.12
CA SER A 264 -14.31 11.27 -17.16
C SER A 264 -15.45 10.54 -16.46
N VAL A 265 -16.66 11.06 -16.62
CA VAL A 265 -17.88 10.41 -16.09
C VAL A 265 -18.66 9.85 -17.26
N ALA A 266 -19.10 8.60 -17.13
CA ALA A 266 -20.01 7.98 -18.07
C ALA A 266 -21.27 7.52 -17.33
N GLN A 267 -22.41 7.98 -17.84
CA GLN A 267 -23.74 7.50 -17.48
C GLN A 267 -24.48 7.16 -18.76
N LYS A 268 -24.39 5.91 -19.20
CA LYS A 268 -24.89 5.51 -20.53
C LYS A 268 -25.30 4.05 -20.59
N ASP A 269 -26.36 3.80 -21.34
CA ASP A 269 -26.74 2.49 -21.83
C ASP A 269 -26.14 2.28 -23.23
N ILE A 270 -25.32 1.24 -23.36
CA ILE A 270 -24.68 0.84 -24.61
C ILE A 270 -25.20 -0.54 -24.99
N LEU A 271 -25.76 -0.63 -26.19
CA LEU A 271 -26.19 -1.88 -26.81
C LEU A 271 -25.27 -2.15 -28.01
N TYR A 272 -24.59 -3.29 -27.99
CA TYR A 272 -23.85 -3.81 -29.12
C TYR A 272 -24.53 -5.08 -29.60
N THR A 273 -24.88 -5.17 -30.88
CA THR A 273 -25.61 -6.30 -31.49
C THR A 273 -24.76 -7.09 -32.50
N GLY A 274 -23.44 -7.05 -32.35
CA GLY A 274 -22.54 -7.76 -33.26
C GLY A 274 -22.37 -7.07 -34.60
N LEU A 275 -21.57 -7.70 -35.46
CA LEU A 275 -21.42 -7.35 -36.87
C LEU A 275 -22.18 -8.38 -37.70
N GLU A 276 -23.17 -7.94 -38.47
CA GLU A 276 -23.82 -8.79 -39.45
C GLU A 276 -22.93 -8.89 -40.71
N ILE A 277 -22.21 -10.00 -40.85
CA ILE A 277 -21.46 -10.32 -42.06
C ILE A 277 -22.42 -11.02 -43.02
N LYS A 278 -22.95 -10.26 -43.98
CA LYS A 278 -23.91 -10.77 -44.97
C LYS A 278 -23.28 -11.76 -45.95
N ASP A 279 -21.97 -11.66 -46.18
CA ASP A 279 -21.21 -12.57 -47.04
C ASP A 279 -19.79 -12.75 -46.51
N VAL A 280 -19.47 -13.96 -46.04
CA VAL A 280 -18.16 -14.31 -45.46
C VAL A 280 -17.05 -14.37 -46.53
N PHE A 281 -17.44 -14.49 -47.81
CA PHE A 281 -16.52 -14.59 -48.94
C PHE A 281 -16.24 -13.23 -49.60
N ASN A 282 -16.97 -12.18 -49.22
CA ASN A 282 -16.84 -10.84 -49.77
C ASN A 282 -16.65 -9.80 -48.66
N TYR A 283 -15.50 -9.90 -47.97
CA TYR A 283 -15.12 -9.00 -46.88
C TYR A 283 -14.75 -7.61 -47.43
N SER A 284 -15.73 -6.70 -47.56
CA SER A 284 -15.48 -5.33 -48.01
C SER A 284 -14.82 -4.49 -46.91
N SER A 285 -14.00 -3.51 -47.31
CA SER A 285 -13.29 -2.57 -46.41
C SER A 285 -14.21 -1.64 -45.60
N GLU A 286 -15.53 -1.70 -45.79
CA GLU A 286 -16.52 -0.85 -45.13
C GLU A 286 -16.64 -1.14 -43.62
N TYR A 287 -16.25 -2.34 -43.17
CA TYR A 287 -16.24 -2.72 -41.77
C TYR A 287 -15.05 -2.15 -40.95
N GLN A 288 -14.15 -1.38 -41.58
CA GLN A 288 -12.97 -0.78 -40.91
C GLN A 288 -13.24 0.62 -40.30
N ASN A 289 -14.39 1.25 -40.59
CA ASN A 289 -14.70 2.58 -40.09
C ASN A 289 -15.40 2.55 -38.73
N PHE A 290 -14.74 1.99 -37.71
CA PHE A 290 -15.13 2.24 -36.32
C PHE A 290 -14.61 3.63 -35.93
N THR A 291 -15.48 4.64 -35.94
CA THR A 291 -15.16 5.95 -35.37
C THR A 291 -15.02 5.85 -33.86
N SER A 292 -13.89 6.34 -33.34
CA SER A 292 -13.33 6.02 -32.04
C SER A 292 -13.92 6.75 -30.81
N ASP A 293 -15.21 7.14 -30.79
CA ASP A 293 -15.76 7.86 -29.63
C ASP A 293 -17.27 7.63 -29.38
N THR A 294 -17.71 6.37 -29.33
CA THR A 294 -19.11 5.99 -29.04
C THR A 294 -19.43 5.83 -27.55
N LEU A 295 -18.42 5.85 -26.68
CA LEU A 295 -18.62 5.62 -25.23
C LEU A 295 -19.19 6.86 -24.50
N GLY A 296 -19.09 8.06 -25.10
CA GLY A 296 -19.72 9.26 -24.56
C GLY A 296 -19.06 9.81 -23.28
N PHE A 297 -17.78 9.50 -23.06
CA PHE A 297 -17.06 10.03 -21.90
C PHE A 297 -16.87 11.54 -22.04
N GLN A 298 -17.48 12.31 -21.14
CA GLN A 298 -17.19 13.74 -21.01
C GLN A 298 -16.01 13.90 -20.08
N THR A 299 -14.87 14.35 -20.61
CA THR A 299 -13.67 14.61 -19.82
C THR A 299 -13.59 16.09 -19.47
N VAL A 300 -13.65 16.40 -18.18
CA VAL A 300 -13.42 17.75 -17.64
C VAL A 300 -12.21 17.76 -16.72
N TYR A 301 -11.47 18.87 -16.69
CA TYR A 301 -10.31 19.00 -15.80
C TYR A 301 -10.71 19.68 -14.50
N ILE A 302 -10.53 18.98 -13.38
CA ILE A 302 -10.92 19.45 -12.04
C ILE A 302 -9.71 19.54 -11.10
N SER A 303 -9.89 20.24 -9.99
CA SER A 303 -9.04 20.05 -8.80
C SER A 303 -9.65 19.00 -7.91
N LYS A 304 -8.89 17.99 -7.49
CA LYS A 304 -9.38 16.93 -6.60
C LYS A 304 -8.58 16.88 -5.31
N ARG A 305 -9.27 16.93 -4.17
CA ARG A 305 -8.67 16.73 -2.86
C ARG A 305 -8.88 15.28 -2.43
N ILE A 306 -7.83 14.65 -1.95
CA ILE A 306 -7.89 13.30 -1.38
C ILE A 306 -7.29 13.32 0.01
N LYS A 307 -7.90 12.56 0.92
CA LYS A 307 -7.32 12.28 2.23
C LYS A 307 -6.20 11.25 2.06
N LEU A 308 -5.13 11.41 2.82
CA LEU A 308 -4.05 10.43 2.84
C LEU A 308 -4.52 9.09 3.43
N PRO A 309 -3.86 7.97 3.08
CA PRO A 309 -4.10 6.68 3.71
C PRO A 309 -3.49 6.67 5.12
N THR A 310 -4.11 7.41 6.05
CA THR A 310 -3.63 7.61 7.42
C THR A 310 -3.59 6.30 8.19
N VAL A 311 -2.49 6.05 8.90
CA VAL A 311 -2.30 4.88 9.75
C VAL A 311 -2.42 5.27 11.21
N PHE A 312 -3.22 4.53 11.97
CA PHE A 312 -3.26 4.56 13.42
C PHE A 312 -2.73 3.24 13.95
N ALA A 313 -1.74 3.27 14.84
CA ALA A 313 -1.11 2.09 15.39
C ALA A 313 -0.97 2.17 16.90
N VAL A 314 -1.14 1.03 17.55
CA VAL A 314 -0.80 0.79 18.95
C VAL A 314 0.15 -0.38 19.00
N ARG A 315 1.27 -0.24 19.71
CA ARG A 315 2.29 -1.26 19.82
C ARG A 315 2.67 -1.46 21.28
N TYR A 316 2.74 -2.72 21.69
CA TYR A 316 3.29 -3.14 22.97
C TYR A 316 4.53 -4.01 22.72
N TRP A 317 5.65 -3.60 23.27
CA TRP A 317 6.90 -4.36 23.25
C TRP A 317 7.30 -4.75 24.66
N GLN A 318 7.76 -5.98 24.85
CA GLN A 318 8.18 -6.51 26.14
C GLN A 318 9.42 -7.42 25.94
N SER A 319 10.52 -7.08 26.58
CA SER A 319 11.67 -7.95 26.78
C SER A 319 11.47 -8.78 28.04
N TYR A 320 11.61 -10.10 27.91
CA TYR A 320 11.54 -11.02 29.06
C TYR A 320 12.94 -11.34 29.60
N ASN A 321 13.94 -11.36 28.73
CA ASN A 321 15.34 -11.55 29.09
C ASN A 321 16.26 -11.01 27.97
N SER A 322 17.57 -11.17 28.12
CA SER A 322 18.55 -10.70 27.14
C SER A 322 18.46 -11.36 25.75
N LYS A 323 17.76 -12.49 25.63
CA LYS A 323 17.61 -13.26 24.40
C LYS A 323 16.22 -13.17 23.78
N PHE A 324 15.17 -12.94 24.56
CA PHE A 324 13.79 -13.05 24.11
C PHE A 324 12.97 -11.80 24.40
N ALA A 325 12.31 -11.30 23.37
CA ALA A 325 11.32 -10.23 23.47
C ALA A 325 10.10 -10.54 22.60
N LEU A 326 8.97 -9.92 22.93
CA LEU A 326 7.72 -10.00 22.19
C LEU A 326 7.28 -8.60 21.79
N ASN A 327 6.73 -8.49 20.60
CA ASN A 327 6.14 -7.27 20.07
C ASN A 327 4.73 -7.59 19.57
N ILE A 328 3.72 -6.94 20.12
CA ILE A 328 2.33 -7.06 19.70
C ILE A 328 1.90 -5.70 19.17
N GLN A 329 1.30 -5.66 17.99
CA GLN A 329 0.86 -4.42 17.38
C GLN A 329 -0.53 -4.57 16.74
N GLY A 330 -1.39 -3.59 16.98
CA GLY A 330 -2.64 -3.40 16.24
C GLY A 330 -2.54 -2.12 15.42
N TYR A 331 -2.96 -2.13 14.15
CA TYR A 331 -3.09 -0.89 13.38
C TYR A 331 -4.20 -0.94 12.33
N TYR A 332 -4.67 0.25 11.97
CA TYR A 332 -5.74 0.46 11.00
C TYR A 332 -5.36 1.57 10.02
N ARG A 333 -5.65 1.35 8.74
CA ARG A 333 -5.38 2.30 7.66
C ARG A 333 -6.70 2.84 7.10
N ILE A 334 -6.94 4.13 7.31
CA ILE A 334 -8.12 4.81 6.76
C ILE A 334 -7.92 4.99 5.25
N GLN A 335 -9.02 5.06 4.48
CA GLN A 335 -8.99 5.26 3.03
C GLN A 335 -8.22 4.16 2.28
N ALA A 336 -8.26 2.92 2.76
CA ALA A 336 -7.50 1.82 2.16
C ALA A 336 -8.27 0.51 1.94
N TYR A 337 -9.58 0.45 2.21
CA TYR A 337 -10.34 -0.82 2.22
C TYR A 337 -9.65 -1.89 3.10
N TYR A 338 -9.07 -1.42 4.20
CA TYR A 338 -8.18 -2.19 5.06
C TYR A 338 -8.96 -2.65 6.29
N LYS A 339 -8.92 -3.94 6.62
CA LYS A 339 -9.42 -4.41 7.92
C LYS A 339 -8.40 -4.06 9.01
N PRO A 340 -8.78 -3.88 10.29
CA PRO A 340 -7.80 -3.80 11.36
C PRO A 340 -6.81 -4.97 11.28
N LEU A 341 -5.52 -4.70 11.39
CA LEU A 341 -4.46 -5.71 11.38
C LEU A 341 -3.88 -5.83 12.78
N PHE A 342 -3.85 -7.05 13.30
CA PHE A 342 -3.16 -7.41 14.52
C PHE A 342 -1.94 -8.26 14.18
N THR A 343 -0.81 -7.99 14.81
CA THR A 343 0.44 -8.71 14.59
C THR A 343 1.10 -9.05 15.92
N ALA A 344 1.77 -10.20 15.94
CA ALA A 344 2.63 -10.64 17.01
C ALA A 344 3.98 -11.05 16.40
N GLU A 345 5.08 -10.53 16.95
CA GLU A 345 6.44 -10.79 16.52
C GLU A 345 7.24 -11.24 17.75
N ALA A 346 7.74 -12.47 17.70
CA ALA A 346 8.69 -12.95 18.69
C ALA A 346 10.09 -12.58 18.23
N GLN A 347 10.97 -12.14 19.13
CA GLN A 347 12.35 -11.76 18.82
C GLN A 347 13.28 -12.67 19.61
N TYR A 348 14.16 -13.37 18.90
CA TYR A 348 15.15 -14.26 19.51
C TYR A 348 16.57 -13.87 19.09
N LYS A 349 17.39 -13.52 20.07
CA LYS A 349 18.80 -13.16 19.90
C LYS A 349 19.63 -14.44 19.82
N ILE A 350 19.95 -14.88 18.59
CA ILE A 350 20.81 -16.04 18.34
C ILE A 350 22.24 -15.72 18.77
N HIS A 351 22.71 -14.52 18.44
CA HIS A 351 24.04 -14.03 18.75
C HIS A 351 23.96 -12.55 19.16
N ASP A 352 25.01 -12.01 19.78
CA ASP A 352 25.00 -10.62 20.22
C ASP A 352 24.73 -9.59 19.12
N MET A 353 25.05 -9.97 17.88
CA MET A 353 24.82 -9.16 16.68
C MET A 353 23.65 -9.64 15.83
N LEU A 354 23.10 -10.84 16.06
CA LEU A 354 22.11 -11.45 15.16
C LEU A 354 20.82 -11.77 15.92
N THR A 355 19.71 -11.21 15.44
CA THR A 355 18.37 -11.45 15.97
C THR A 355 17.46 -11.95 14.86
N VAL A 356 16.67 -12.98 15.16
CA VAL A 356 15.62 -13.50 14.27
C VAL A 356 14.27 -13.13 14.86
N LYS A 357 13.37 -12.63 14.03
CA LYS A 357 12.04 -12.19 14.45
C LYS A 357 10.94 -12.81 13.57
N PRO A 358 10.48 -14.03 13.88
CA PRO A 358 9.27 -14.54 13.24
C PRO A 358 8.05 -13.71 13.64
N SER A 359 7.16 -13.47 12.68
CA SER A 359 5.92 -12.72 12.88
C SER A 359 4.70 -13.50 12.39
N LEU A 360 3.57 -13.24 13.06
CA LEU A 360 2.23 -13.68 12.69
C LEU A 360 1.32 -12.45 12.66
N GLY A 361 0.41 -12.38 11.71
CA GLY A 361 -0.53 -11.29 11.56
C GLY A 361 -1.91 -11.78 11.13
N TYR A 362 -2.95 -11.06 11.53
CA TYR A 362 -4.33 -11.31 11.14
C TYR A 362 -5.08 -10.02 10.78
N GLY A 363 -5.63 -9.96 9.57
CA GLY A 363 -6.37 -8.80 9.06
C GLY A 363 -5.60 -7.95 8.03
N GLY A 364 -5.92 -6.66 7.93
CA GLY A 364 -5.40 -5.81 6.85
C GLY A 364 -6.09 -6.07 5.51
N TRP A 365 -5.32 -6.25 4.44
CA TRP A 365 -5.85 -6.72 3.15
C TRP A 365 -5.89 -8.25 3.03
N GLY A 366 -5.33 -9.00 3.99
CA GLY A 366 -5.31 -10.47 4.01
C GLY A 366 -6.00 -11.05 5.25
N THR A 367 -6.11 -12.38 5.30
CA THR A 367 -6.62 -13.12 6.47
C THR A 367 -5.48 -13.42 7.44
N LEU A 368 -4.74 -14.51 7.25
CA LEU A 368 -3.58 -14.88 8.07
C LEU A 368 -2.30 -14.51 7.33
N GLN A 369 -1.30 -13.98 8.03
CA GLN A 369 -0.04 -13.56 7.44
C GLN A 369 1.14 -14.02 8.30
N THR A 370 2.18 -14.57 7.70
CA THR A 370 3.41 -14.98 8.42
C THR A 370 4.62 -14.21 7.90
N GLY A 371 5.63 -13.97 8.74
CA GLY A 371 6.83 -13.27 8.31
C GLY A 371 8.06 -13.68 9.09
N LEU A 372 9.22 -13.28 8.57
CA LEU A 372 10.51 -13.49 9.18
C LEU A 372 11.39 -12.26 8.93
N LEU A 373 11.84 -11.63 10.01
CA LEU A 373 12.86 -10.59 9.98
C LEU A 373 14.19 -11.11 10.51
N LEU A 374 15.28 -10.78 9.84
CA LEU A 374 16.64 -10.88 10.33
C LEU A 374 17.15 -9.48 10.63
N SER A 375 17.69 -9.30 11.84
CA SER A 375 18.34 -8.05 12.25
C SER A 375 19.79 -8.33 12.60
N PHE A 376 20.69 -7.59 11.96
CA PHE A 376 22.11 -7.57 12.24
C PHE A 376 22.47 -6.22 12.87
N ARG A 377 22.89 -6.24 14.14
CA ARG A 377 23.25 -5.04 14.90
C ARG A 377 24.70 -5.06 15.32
N HIS A 378 25.45 -4.10 14.81
CA HIS A 378 26.79 -3.74 15.24
C HIS A 378 26.80 -2.32 15.82
N SER A 379 27.89 -1.91 16.47
CA SER A 379 27.97 -0.64 17.23
C SER A 379 27.56 0.61 16.44
N TYR A 380 27.74 0.60 15.11
CA TYR A 380 27.45 1.73 14.22
C TYR A 380 26.42 1.41 13.13
N ILE A 381 26.02 0.15 12.99
CA ILE A 381 25.23 -0.33 11.86
C ILE A 381 24.11 -1.21 12.39
N ASP A 382 22.87 -0.90 12.00
CA ASP A 382 21.71 -1.76 12.18
C ASP A 382 21.14 -2.08 10.80
N LEU A 383 21.14 -3.35 10.42
CA LEU A 383 20.56 -3.83 9.17
C LEU A 383 19.39 -4.73 9.50
N GLU A 384 18.22 -4.42 8.94
CA GLU A 384 17.05 -5.26 9.03
C GLU A 384 16.61 -5.67 7.63
N LEU A 385 16.46 -6.98 7.42
CA LEU A 385 16.00 -7.56 6.15
C LEU A 385 14.99 -8.64 6.49
N GLY A 386 13.86 -8.63 5.81
CA GLY A 386 12.83 -9.59 6.10
C GLY A 386 11.57 -9.43 5.29
N THR A 387 10.73 -10.45 5.39
CA THR A 387 9.34 -10.42 4.93
C THR A 387 8.49 -10.25 6.17
N TYR A 388 7.66 -9.21 6.23
CA TYR A 388 6.74 -9.10 7.35
C TYR A 388 5.49 -9.97 7.14
N HIS A 389 5.18 -10.35 5.88
CA HIS A 389 3.94 -11.04 5.49
C HIS A 389 4.12 -11.83 4.17
N ALA A 390 4.84 -12.96 4.23
CA ALA A 390 5.26 -13.81 3.11
C ALA A 390 4.13 -14.67 2.50
N GLU A 391 3.06 -14.97 3.25
CA GLU A 391 1.98 -15.85 2.79
C GLU A 391 0.65 -15.40 3.37
N SER A 392 -0.39 -15.26 2.53
CA SER A 392 -1.78 -15.26 2.98
C SER A 392 -2.35 -16.67 2.82
N TRP A 393 -2.73 -17.28 3.94
CA TRP A 393 -3.40 -18.58 3.95
C TRP A 393 -4.92 -18.35 4.04
N LEU A 394 -5.66 -19.04 3.18
CA LEU A 394 -7.13 -19.12 3.18
C LEU A 394 -7.60 -20.10 4.24
#